data_AF-A0A9D4K818-F1
#
_entry.id   AF-A0A9D4K818-F1
#
_cell.length_a   1.000
_cell.length_b   1.000
_cell.length_c   1.000
_cell.angle_alpha   90.00
_cell.angle_beta   90.00
_cell.angle_gamma   90.00
#
_symmetry.space_group_name_H-M   'P 1'
#
loop_
_entity.id
_entity.type
_entity.pdbx_description
1 polymer ?
#
loop_
_entity_poly.entity_id
_entity_poly.type
_entity_poly.pdbx_seq_one_letter_code
_entity_poly.pdbx_strand_id
1 'polypeptide(L)'
;MTDVETLAEMADVVEQSSVTNTAITYPLWPWSDWKFFIEPRLKAVQGIRKFQYFRFDSDAPGIVFFRERRDTEEISVKLINNNAVDFAHNERPSVLSPAGLSESRRRYLTISP
;
A
#
# COMPACT_ATOMS: atom_id res chain seq x y z
N MET A 1 9.33 -27.75 9.02
CA MET A 1 8.97 -26.33 8.90
C MET A 1 9.73 -25.65 10.01
N THR A 2 10.69 -24.79 9.69
CA THR A 2 11.46 -24.09 10.72
C THR A 2 10.56 -22.98 11.25
N ASP A 3 10.19 -23.03 12.52
CA ASP A 3 9.44 -21.95 13.14
C ASP A 3 10.35 -20.70 13.16
N VAL A 4 9.77 -19.56 12.75
CA VAL A 4 10.45 -18.26 12.71
C VAL A 4 9.98 -17.46 13.92
N GLU A 5 10.85 -17.30 14.89
CA GLU A 5 10.57 -16.62 16.16
C GLU A 5 11.14 -15.20 16.21
N THR A 6 12.09 -14.88 15.32
CA THR A 6 12.74 -13.56 15.29
C THR A 6 12.73 -12.89 13.91
N LEU A 7 12.88 -11.56 13.90
CA LEU A 7 13.02 -10.79 12.66
C LEU A 7 14.30 -11.16 11.89
N ALA A 8 15.34 -11.61 12.60
CA ALA A 8 16.59 -12.08 12.00
C ALA A 8 16.36 -13.40 11.24
N GLU A 9 15.69 -14.37 11.87
CA GLU A 9 15.32 -15.62 11.20
C GLU A 9 14.40 -15.39 10.00
N MET A 10 13.50 -14.40 10.08
CA MET A 10 12.68 -14.00 8.93
C MET A 10 13.55 -13.44 7.79
N ALA A 11 14.56 -12.64 8.10
CA ALA A 11 15.50 -12.13 7.11
C ALA A 11 16.28 -13.28 6.45
N ASP A 12 16.77 -14.24 7.24
CA ASP A 12 17.49 -15.41 6.75
C ASP A 12 16.63 -16.24 5.79
N VAL A 13 15.35 -16.46 6.12
CA VAL A 13 14.40 -17.17 5.24
C VAL A 13 14.20 -16.42 3.92
N VAL A 14 14.08 -15.09 3.97
CA VAL A 14 13.91 -14.26 2.76
C VAL A 14 15.14 -14.36 1.87
N GLU A 15 16.34 -14.25 2.42
CA GLU A 15 17.59 -14.36 1.66
C GLU A 15 17.79 -15.77 1.08
N GLN A 16 17.44 -16.82 1.83
CA GLN A 16 17.58 -18.21 1.37
C GLN A 16 16.52 -18.61 0.34
N SER A 17 15.42 -17.87 0.21
CA SER A 17 14.33 -18.21 -0.70
C SER A 17 14.67 -17.99 -2.18
N SER A 18 15.59 -17.07 -2.49
CA SER A 18 16.02 -16.75 -3.85
C SER A 18 17.27 -15.88 -3.84
N VAL A 19 18.17 -16.11 -4.78
CA VAL A 19 19.42 -15.33 -4.97
C VAL A 19 19.18 -13.84 -5.26
N THR A 20 17.96 -13.48 -5.67
CA THR A 20 17.58 -12.10 -6.00
C THR A 20 16.84 -11.39 -4.88
N ASN A 21 16.53 -12.09 -3.79
CA ASN A 21 15.86 -11.49 -2.64
C ASN A 21 16.90 -10.89 -1.70
N THR A 22 16.63 -9.68 -1.22
CA THR A 22 17.43 -9.03 -0.18
C THR A 22 16.48 -8.64 0.94
N ALA A 23 16.73 -9.15 2.14
CA ALA A 23 15.97 -8.77 3.30
C ALA A 23 16.40 -7.36 3.75
N ILE A 24 15.43 -6.44 3.84
CA ILE A 24 15.67 -5.10 4.37
C ILE A 24 14.93 -5.01 5.71
N THR A 25 15.69 -5.03 6.80
CA THR A 25 15.15 -4.82 8.14
C THR A 25 15.06 -3.32 8.41
N TYR A 26 13.86 -2.84 8.76
CA TYR A 26 13.62 -1.44 9.06
C TYR A 26 13.09 -1.32 10.50
N PRO A 27 13.71 -0.49 11.36
CA PRO A 27 13.49 -0.54 12.81
C PRO A 27 12.06 -0.19 13.24
N LEU A 28 11.41 0.74 12.53
CA LEU A 28 9.97 1.02 12.63
C LEU A 28 9.51 1.64 11.32
N TRP A 29 8.56 1.01 10.64
CA TRP A 29 7.91 1.61 9.48
C TRP A 29 6.94 2.70 9.96
N PRO A 30 7.15 3.98 9.61
CA PRO A 30 6.17 5.01 9.92
C PRO A 30 4.90 4.72 9.12
N TRP A 31 3.79 4.53 9.82
CA TRP A 31 2.49 4.48 9.18
C TRP A 31 2.15 5.89 8.71
N SER A 32 1.79 6.06 7.44
CA SER A 32 1.41 7.38 6.92
C SER A 32 -0.04 7.39 6.50
N ASP A 33 -0.68 8.56 6.59
CA ASP A 33 -2.06 8.74 6.15
C ASP A 33 -2.14 8.92 4.64
N TRP A 34 -1.93 7.81 3.93
CA TRP A 34 -2.05 7.77 2.48
C TRP A 34 -3.46 8.08 2.01
N LYS A 35 -4.48 7.80 2.82
CA LYS A 35 -5.87 8.08 2.46
C LYS A 35 -6.09 9.58 2.35
N PHE A 36 -5.83 10.33 3.42
CA PHE A 36 -5.98 11.79 3.41
C PHE A 36 -5.08 12.47 2.39
N PHE A 37 -3.88 11.90 2.17
CA PHE A 37 -2.95 12.45 1.19
C PHE A 37 -3.44 12.28 -0.25
N ILE A 38 -4.00 11.12 -0.61
CA ILE A 38 -4.35 10.79 -2.00
C ILE A 38 -5.77 11.23 -2.36
N GLU A 39 -6.72 11.15 -1.42
CA GLU A 39 -8.15 11.41 -1.62
C GLU A 39 -8.49 12.74 -2.30
N PRO A 40 -7.88 13.90 -1.96
CA PRO A 40 -8.18 15.15 -2.65
C PRO A 40 -7.60 15.22 -4.08
N ARG A 41 -6.61 14.38 -4.39
CA ARG A 41 -5.81 14.45 -5.61
C ARG A 41 -6.27 13.45 -6.68
N LEU A 42 -6.76 12.28 -6.26
CA LEU A 42 -7.21 11.23 -7.17
C LEU A 42 -8.72 11.02 -7.13
N LYS A 43 -9.29 10.72 -8.29
CA LYS A 43 -10.68 10.32 -8.45
C LYS A 43 -10.83 8.84 -8.15
N ALA A 44 -11.88 8.49 -7.40
CA ALA A 44 -12.26 7.10 -7.21
C ALA A 44 -12.77 6.51 -8.54
N VAL A 45 -12.29 5.30 -8.86
CA VAL A 45 -12.80 4.52 -10.00
C VAL A 45 -14.14 3.90 -9.59
N GLN A 46 -15.23 4.37 -10.21
CA GLN A 46 -16.57 3.88 -9.89
C GLN A 46 -16.70 2.40 -10.29
N GLY A 47 -17.20 1.59 -9.37
CA GLY A 47 -17.36 0.15 -9.61
C GLY A 47 -16.05 -0.62 -9.78
N ILE A 48 -14.92 -0.13 -9.24
CA ILE A 48 -13.58 -0.71 -9.40
C ILE A 48 -13.53 -2.24 -9.23
N ARG A 49 -14.36 -2.79 -8.33
CA ARG A 49 -14.44 -4.22 -8.02
C ARG A 49 -14.92 -5.10 -9.18
N LYS A 50 -15.54 -4.54 -10.21
CA LYS A 50 -15.97 -5.27 -11.40
C LYS A 50 -14.79 -5.57 -12.32
N PHE A 51 -13.76 -4.72 -12.30
CA PHE A 51 -12.64 -4.81 -13.21
C PHE A 51 -11.53 -5.71 -12.65
N GLN A 52 -10.97 -6.54 -13.52
CA GLN A 52 -9.92 -7.50 -13.17
C GLN A 52 -8.56 -7.10 -13.73
N TYR A 53 -8.54 -6.31 -14.80
CA TYR A 53 -7.33 -5.91 -15.50
C TYR A 53 -7.18 -4.41 -15.41
N PHE A 54 -6.03 -3.97 -14.92
CA PHE A 54 -5.65 -2.56 -14.83
C PHE A 54 -4.30 -2.38 -15.51
N ARG A 55 -4.16 -1.30 -16.27
CA ARG A 55 -2.91 -0.92 -16.92
C ARG A 55 -2.68 0.57 -16.78
N PHE A 56 -1.42 0.93 -16.59
CA PHE A 56 -0.90 2.28 -16.65
C PHE A 56 0.01 2.41 -17.86
N ASP A 57 0.05 3.60 -18.43
CA ASP A 57 0.81 3.89 -19.65
C ASP A 57 1.69 5.11 -19.42
N SER A 58 2.95 5.04 -19.83
CA SER A 58 3.87 6.18 -19.75
C SER A 58 3.46 7.32 -20.68
N ASP A 59 2.81 6.99 -21.80
CA ASP A 59 2.36 7.98 -22.79
C ASP A 59 1.05 8.66 -22.37
N ALA A 60 0.35 8.11 -21.36
CA ALA A 60 -0.89 8.63 -20.82
C ALA A 60 -0.84 8.74 -19.28
N PRO A 61 0.01 9.61 -18.72
CA PRO A 61 0.18 9.76 -17.29
C PRO A 61 -1.12 10.22 -16.61
N GLY A 62 -1.40 9.64 -15.45
CA GLY A 62 -2.62 9.95 -14.68
C GLY A 62 -3.91 9.38 -15.28
N ILE A 63 -3.82 8.56 -16.33
CA ILE A 63 -4.93 7.77 -16.86
C ILE A 63 -4.73 6.31 -16.46
N VAL A 64 -5.81 5.67 -16.02
CA VAL A 64 -5.84 4.22 -15.84
C VAL A 64 -6.76 3.60 -16.87
N PHE A 65 -6.28 2.54 -17.48
CA PHE A 65 -7.02 1.70 -18.41
C PHE A 65 -7.47 0.44 -17.68
N PHE A 66 -8.71 0.01 -17.91
CA PHE A 66 -9.25 -1.15 -17.22
C PHE A 66 -10.26 -1.94 -18.04
N ARG A 67 -10.37 -3.23 -17.73
CA ARG A 67 -11.29 -4.19 -18.37
C ARG A 67 -11.98 -5.07 -17.32
N GLU A 68 -13.23 -5.43 -17.58
CA GLU A 68 -13.98 -6.33 -16.70
C GLU A 68 -13.44 -7.76 -16.79
N ARG A 69 -13.19 -8.20 -18.03
CA ARG A 69 -12.60 -9.50 -18.38
C ARG A 69 -11.57 -9.30 -19.48
N ARG A 70 -10.86 -10.36 -19.85
CA ARG A 70 -9.79 -10.29 -20.87
C ARG A 70 -10.32 -9.89 -22.25
N ASP A 71 -11.53 -10.32 -22.58
CA ASP A 71 -12.23 -10.21 -23.86
C ASP A 71 -13.13 -8.97 -23.97
N THR A 72 -13.36 -8.26 -22.85
CA THR A 72 -14.14 -7.02 -22.87
C THR A 72 -13.33 -5.84 -23.39
N GLU A 73 -14.03 -4.84 -23.90
CA GLU A 73 -13.44 -3.57 -24.32
C GLU A 73 -12.66 -2.89 -23.18
N GLU A 74 -11.58 -2.22 -23.55
CA GLU A 74 -10.79 -1.40 -22.64
C GLU A 74 -11.40 -0.01 -22.51
N ILE A 75 -11.71 0.37 -21.28
CA ILE A 75 -12.17 1.70 -20.93
C ILE A 75 -11.11 2.41 -20.12
N SER A 76 -11.15 3.75 -20.11
CA SER A 76 -10.17 4.56 -19.41
C SER A 76 -10.82 5.66 -18.58
N VAL A 77 -10.15 6.04 -17.49
CA VAL A 77 -10.53 7.21 -16.71
C VAL A 77 -9.29 7.99 -16.30
N LYS A 78 -9.39 9.32 -16.37
CA LYS A 78 -8.38 10.20 -15.78
C LYS A 78 -8.51 10.15 -14.26
N LEU A 79 -7.50 9.58 -13.60
CA LEU A 79 -7.40 9.49 -12.14
C LEU A 79 -7.09 10.83 -11.51
N ILE A 80 -6.20 11.63 -12.11
CA ILE A 80 -5.78 12.90 -11.51
C ILE A 80 -6.93 13.92 -11.62
N ASN A 81 -7.28 14.53 -10.49
CA ASN A 81 -8.26 15.60 -10.48
C ASN A 81 -7.71 16.83 -11.22
N ASN A 82 -8.52 17.51 -12.03
CA ASN A 82 -8.05 18.67 -12.81
C ASN A 82 -7.59 19.84 -11.93
N ASN A 83 -8.03 19.85 -10.67
CA ASN A 83 -7.63 20.84 -9.65
C ASN A 83 -6.54 20.31 -8.71
N ALA A 84 -6.06 19.07 -8.91
CA ALA A 84 -4.98 18.53 -8.10
C ALA A 84 -3.71 19.31 -8.43
N VAL A 85 -3.29 20.13 -7.48
CA VAL A 85 -1.96 20.71 -7.41
C VAL A 85 -0.96 19.58 -7.67
N ASP A 86 -0.04 19.83 -8.59
CA ASP A 86 1.03 18.93 -8.98
C ASP A 86 1.60 18.22 -7.74
N PHE A 87 1.78 16.89 -7.79
CA PHE A 87 2.46 16.19 -6.72
C PHE A 87 3.88 16.77 -6.66
N ALA A 88 4.15 17.64 -5.69
CA ALA A 88 5.51 18.12 -5.51
C ALA A 88 6.38 16.89 -5.23
N HIS A 89 7.50 16.76 -5.94
CA HIS A 89 8.35 15.55 -5.93
C HIS A 89 8.76 15.09 -4.52
N ASN A 90 8.77 16.01 -3.55
CA ASN A 90 9.17 15.75 -2.17
C ASN A 90 8.00 15.81 -1.16
N GLU A 91 6.76 15.95 -1.63
CA GLU A 91 5.59 15.93 -0.76
C GLU A 91 5.37 14.51 -0.22
N ARG A 92 5.13 14.39 1.09
CA ARG A 92 4.91 13.09 1.76
C ARG A 92 3.63 13.15 2.60
N PRO A 93 2.88 12.05 2.72
CA PRO A 93 1.75 11.96 3.66
C PRO A 93 2.22 12.20 5.10
N SER A 94 1.33 12.75 5.93
CA SER A 94 1.58 12.89 7.36
C SER A 94 1.76 11.53 8.03
N VAL A 95 2.70 11.44 8.98
CA VAL A 95 2.92 10.23 9.78
C VAL A 95 1.79 10.08 10.79
N LEU A 96 1.12 8.93 10.78
CA LEU A 96 0.15 8.51 11.77
C LEU A 96 0.89 8.12 13.05
N SER A 97 0.48 8.74 14.16
CA SER A 97 0.92 8.28 15.47
C SER A 97 0.25 6.94 15.79
N PRO A 98 0.98 5.97 16.36
CA PRO A 98 0.36 4.73 16.83
C PRO A 98 -0.76 5.09 17.81
N ALA A 99 -1.95 4.51 17.64
CA ALA A 99 -3.07 4.70 18.57
C ALA A 99 -2.77 4.16 19.99
N GLY A 100 -1.63 3.48 20.17
CA GLY A 100 -1.26 2.77 21.38
C GLY A 100 -2.08 1.49 21.55
N LEU A 101 -1.90 0.83 22.68
CA LEU A 101 -2.73 -0.31 23.06
C LEU A 101 -4.07 0.19 23.59
N SER A 102 -5.17 -0.43 23.12
CA SER A 102 -6.48 -0.27 23.76
C SER A 102 -6.42 -0.72 25.22
N GLU A 103 -7.29 -0.19 26.07
CA GLU A 103 -7.33 -0.57 27.48
C GLU A 103 -7.57 -2.08 27.67
N SER A 104 -8.42 -2.68 26.83
CA SER A 104 -8.65 -4.13 26.80
C SER A 104 -7.37 -4.92 26.49
N ARG A 105 -6.57 -4.48 25.52
CA ARG A 105 -5.32 -5.13 25.15
C ARG A 105 -4.25 -4.96 26.23
N ARG A 106 -4.21 -3.80 26.90
CA ARG A 106 -3.33 -3.59 28.07
C ARG A 106 -3.65 -4.59 29.17
N ARG A 107 -4.92 -4.69 29.58
CA ARG A 107 -5.36 -5.65 30.62
C ARG A 107 -4.99 -7.10 30.26
N TYR A 108 -5.26 -7.52 29.03
CA TYR A 108 -4.90 -8.88 28.57
C TYR A 108 -3.41 -9.20 28.73
N LEU A 109 -2.54 -8.26 28.35
CA LEU A 109 -1.08 -8.44 28.43
C LEU A 109 -0.53 -8.34 29.86
N THR A 110 -1.24 -7.67 30.77
CA THR A 110 -0.83 -7.58 32.19
C THR A 110 -1.32 -8.76 33.03
N ILE A 111 -2.29 -9.54 32.55
CA ILE A 111 -2.93 -10.64 33.30
C ILE A 111 -2.35 -12.03 32.93
N SER A 112 -1.46 -12.15 31.94
CA SER A 112 -0.80 -13.45 31.64
C SER A 112 0.43 -13.65 32.56
N PRO A 113 0.49 -14.74 33.35
CA PRO A 113 1.64 -15.10 34.18
C PRO A 113 2.84 -15.63 33.38
#